data_AF-A0A949QXI0-F1
#
_entry.id   AF-A0A949QXI0-F1
#
_cell.length_a   1.000
_cell.length_b   1.000
_cell.length_c   1.000
_cell.angle_alpha   90.00
_cell.angle_beta   90.00
_cell.angle_gamma   90.00
#
_symmetry.space_group_name_H-M   'P 1'
#
loop_
_entity.id
_entity.type
_entity.pdbx_description
1 polymer ?
#
loop_
_entity_poly.entity_id
_entity_poly.type
_entity_poly.pdbx_seq_one_letter_code
_entity_poly.pdbx_strand_id
1 'polypeptide(L)' 'MALTNYVLQSAVCSLLFNGYGFGLYESVGAARLWGFTFAIYLCQIPLSVWWLSRFQFGPLEWLWRSLTYGKRQPFLIDK' A
#
# COMPACT_ATOMS: atom_id res chain seq x y z
N MET A 1 5.21 5.36 5.52
CA MET A 1 4.36 4.36 4.82
C MET A 1 4.58 4.35 3.30
N ALA A 2 5.59 5.01 2.74
CA ALA A 2 5.69 5.19 1.29
C ALA A 2 5.88 3.86 0.53
N LEU A 3 6.86 3.04 0.91
CA LEU A 3 7.11 1.74 0.30
C LEU A 3 5.92 0.80 0.49
N THR A 4 5.38 0.75 1.71
CA THR A 4 4.21 -0.07 2.02
C THR A 4 3.03 0.32 1.13
N ASN A 5 2.77 1.61 0.99
CA ASN A 5 1.68 2.11 0.17
C ASN A 5 1.88 1.83 -1.31
N TYR A 6 3.11 2.04 -1.81
CA TYR A 6 3.44 1.75 -3.18
C TYR A 6 3.19 0.27 -3.52
N VAL A 7 3.68 -0.64 -2.67
CA VAL A 7 3.50 -2.08 -2.88
C VAL A 7 2.04 -2.50 -2.71
N LEU A 8 1.34 -1.97 -1.71
CA LEU A 8 -0.08 -2.25 -1.52
C LEU A 8 -0.90 -1.81 -2.74
N GLN A 9 -0.70 -0.57 -3.20
CA GLN A 9 -1.38 -0.04 -4.38
C GLN A 9 -1.03 -0.86 -5.63
N SER A 10 0.24 -1.23 -5.80
CA SER A 10 0.68 -2.07 -6.93
C SER A 10 0.03 -3.45 -6.90
N ALA A 11 -0.04 -4.08 -5.72
CA ALA A 11 -0.70 -5.36 -5.54
C ALA A 11 -2.20 -5.28 -5.82
N VAL A 12 -2.87 -4.25 -5.31
CA VAL A 12 -4.31 -4.01 -5.56
C VAL A 12 -4.56 -3.79 -7.06
N CYS A 13 -3.82 -2.89 -7.70
CA CYS A 13 -3.94 -2.66 -9.14
C CYS A 13 -3.64 -3.94 -9.94
N SER A 14 -2.62 -4.71 -9.56
CA SER A 14 -2.26 -5.95 -10.24
C SER A 14 -3.36 -7.00 -10.10
N LEU A 15 -3.98 -7.13 -8.93
CA LEU A 15 -5.12 -8.04 -8.73
C LEU A 15 -6.38 -7.59 -9.48
N LEU A 16 -6.62 -6.28 -9.59
CA LEU A 16 -7.80 -5.76 -10.29
C LEU A 16 -7.66 -5.86 -11.81
N PHE A 17 -6.49 -5.51 -12.35
CA PHE A 17 -6.33 -5.31 -13.80
C PHE A 17 -5.63 -6.47 -14.51
N ASN A 18 -4.80 -7.26 -13.83
CA ASN A 18 -4.09 -8.35 -14.50
C ASN A 18 -5.00 -9.55 -14.78
N GLY A 19 -4.70 -10.30 -15.84
CA GLY A 19 -5.51 -11.43 -16.32
C GLY A 19 -5.58 -12.62 -15.35
N TYR A 20 -4.64 -12.74 -14.40
CA TYR A 20 -4.73 -13.73 -13.32
C TYR A 20 -5.62 -13.28 -12.15
N GLY A 21 -6.04 -12.01 -12.13
CA GLY A 21 -6.92 -11.44 -11.13
C GLY A 21 -8.34 -11.27 -11.68
N PHE A 22 -8.88 -10.06 -11.63
CA PHE A 22 -10.21 -9.76 -12.18
C PHE A 22 -10.18 -9.42 -13.68
N GLY A 23 -8.99 -9.29 -14.30
CA GLY A 23 -8.86 -9.08 -15.75
C GLY A 23 -9.53 -7.80 -16.27
N LEU A 24 -9.75 -6.81 -15.41
CA LEU A 24 -10.57 -5.63 -15.72
C LEU A 24 -9.91 -4.69 -16.74
N TYR A 25 -8.62 -4.88 -17.06
CA TYR A 25 -7.87 -3.97 -17.93
C TYR A 25 -8.51 -3.78 -19.30
N GLU A 26 -9.00 -4.84 -19.93
CA GLU A 26 -9.57 -4.77 -21.28
C GLU A 26 -11.01 -4.24 -21.31
N SER A 27 -11.70 -4.24 -20.16
CA SER A 27 -13.12 -3.89 -20.05
C SER A 27 -13.38 -2.51 -19.44
N VAL A 28 -12.34 -1.83 -18.91
CA VAL A 28 -12.46 -0.60 -18.13
C VAL A 28 -11.87 0.59 -18.90
N GLY A 29 -12.74 1.49 -19.37
CA GLY A 29 -12.33 2.74 -20.02
C GLY A 29 -11.66 3.74 -19.06
N ALA A 30 -10.92 4.70 -19.62
CA ALA A 30 -10.11 5.66 -18.87
C ALA A 30 -10.85 6.41 -17.74
N ALA A 31 -12.11 6.79 -17.95
CA ALA A 31 -12.93 7.46 -16.94
C ALA A 31 -13.18 6.58 -15.70
N ARG A 32 -13.35 5.26 -15.87
CA ARG A 32 -13.55 4.34 -14.74
C ARG A 32 -12.23 4.07 -14.00
N LEU A 33 -11.10 4.08 -14.70
CA LEU A 33 -9.77 3.98 -14.05
C LEU A 33 -9.55 5.09 -13.03
N TRP A 34 -9.93 6.33 -13.35
CA TRP A 34 -9.91 7.44 -12.39
C TRP A 34 -10.77 7.14 -11.15
N GLY A 35 -11.96 6.56 -11.34
CA GLY A 35 -12.81 6.11 -10.23
C GLY A 35 -12.12 5.09 -9.31
N PHE A 36 -11.45 4.09 -9.88
CA PHE A 36 -10.64 3.14 -9.11
C PHE A 36 -9.49 3.82 -8.38
N THR A 37 -8.78 4.74 -9.02
CA THR A 37 -7.71 5.52 -8.39
C THR A 37 -8.23 6.26 -7.16
N PHE A 38 -9.32 7.02 -7.29
CA PHE A 38 -9.90 7.74 -6.16
C PHE A 38 -10.35 6.80 -5.04
N ALA A 39 -10.99 5.67 -5.39
CA ALA A 39 -11.42 4.68 -4.41
C ALA A 39 -10.22 4.10 -3.63
N ILE A 40 -9.13 3.75 -4.32
CA ILE A 40 -7.91 3.23 -3.67
C ILE A 40 -7.33 4.28 -2.74
N TYR A 41 -7.17 5.53 -3.19
CA TYR A 41 -6.64 6.61 -2.35
C TYR A 41 -7.53 6.90 -1.13
N LEU A 42 -8.85 6.91 -1.31
CA LEU A 42 -9.81 7.16 -0.25
C LEU A 42 -9.72 6.11 0.87
N CYS A 43 -9.37 4.86 0.53
CA CYS A 43 -9.10 3.81 1.52
C CYS A 43 -7.67 3.89 2.06
N GLN A 44 -6.69 4.14 1.20
CA GLN A 44 -5.27 4.04 1.53
C GLN A 44 -4.78 5.18 2.45
N ILE A 45 -5.26 6.40 2.24
CA ILE A 45 -4.89 7.56 3.07
C ILE A 45 -5.30 7.37 4.54
N PRO A 46 -6.58 7.10 4.88
CA PRO A 46 -6.97 6.92 6.28
C PRO A 46 -6.30 5.70 6.91
N LEU A 47 -6.12 4.60 6.17
CA LEU A 47 -5.35 3.45 6.64
C LEU A 47 -3.90 3.83 6.97
N SER A 48 -3.26 4.65 6.13
CA SER A 48 -1.89 5.13 6.35
C SER A 48 -1.79 6.01 7.59
N VAL A 49 -2.74 6.93 7.78
CA VAL A 49 -2.78 7.83 8.94
C VAL A 49 -3.03 7.03 10.22
N TRP A 50 -4.03 6.13 10.20
CA TRP A 50 -4.34 5.25 11.33
C TRP A 50 -3.18 4.32 11.69
N TRP A 51 -2.43 3.85 10.69
CA TRP A 51 -1.25 3.03 10.92
C TRP A 51 -0.12 3.83 11.56
N LEU A 52 0.22 4.98 10.97
CA LEU A 52 1.29 5.84 11.47
C LEU A 52 0.97 6.49 12.83
N SER A 53 -0.29 6.48 13.26
CA SER A 53 -0.62 6.89 14.63
C SER A 53 -0.28 5.82 15.69
N ARG A 54 0.07 4.60 15.28
CA ARG A 54 0.38 3.45 16.14
C ARG A 54 1.80 2.92 15.94
N PHE A 55 2.30 2.99 14.72
CA PHE A 55 3.59 2.43 14.31
C PHE A 55 4.51 3.51 13.74
N GLN A 56 5.80 3.39 14.02
CA GLN A 56 6.84 4.33 13.55
C GLN A 56 7.08 4.22 12.04
N PHE A 57 6.89 3.03 11.48
CA PHE A 57 7.17 2.71 10.09
C PHE A 57 6.06 1.87 9.48
N GLY A 58 6.01 1.85 8.15
CA GLY A 58 5.24 0.82 7.46
C GLY A 58 5.86 -0.57 7.60
N PRO A 59 5.07 -1.64 7.51
CA PRO A 59 5.56 -3.01 7.65
C PRO A 59 6.71 -3.32 6.69
N LEU A 60 6.61 -2.88 5.42
CA LEU A 60 7.68 -3.11 4.45
C LEU A 60 8.89 -2.21 4.69
N GLU A 61 8.68 -0.96 5.11
CA GLU A 61 9.79 -0.07 5.50
C GLU A 61 10.55 -0.60 6.71
N TRP A 62 9.83 -1.10 7.71
CA TRP A 62 10.39 -1.71 8.91
C TRP A 62 11.16 -2.98 8.57
N LEU A 63 10.58 -3.86 7.74
CA LEU A 63 11.22 -5.07 7.27
C LEU A 63 12.50 -4.74 6.51
N TRP A 64 12.41 -3.83 5.54
CA TRP A 64 13.55 -3.38 4.75
C TRP A 64 14.68 -2.85 5.63
N ARG A 65 14.38 -1.91 6.54
CA ARG A 65 15.39 -1.37 7.46
C ARG A 65 15.96 -2.44 8.40
N SER A 66 15.14 -3.33 8.93
CA SER A 66 15.60 -4.37 9.84
C SER A 66 16.53 -5.37 9.14
N LEU A 67 16.26 -5.68 7.87
CA LEU A 67 17.13 -6.50 7.03
C LEU A 67 18.42 -5.76 6.65
N THR A 68 18.34 -4.51 6.20
CA THR A 68 19.52 -3.72 5.80
C THR A 68 20.52 -3.55 6.93
N TYR A 69 20.04 -3.25 8.15
CA TYR A 69 20.92 -3.01 9.29
C TYR A 69 21.19 -4.26 10.14
N GLY A 70 20.60 -5.41 9.80
CA GLY A 70 20.71 -6.65 10.57
C GLY A 70 20.22 -6.54 12.02
N LYS A 71 19.44 -5.50 12.34
CA LYS A 71 18.95 -5.19 13.69
C LYS A 71 17.46 -4.87 13.61
N ARG A 72 16.66 -5.51 14.47
CA ARG A 72 15.23 -5.22 14.59
C ARG A 72 15.05 -3.77 15.04
N GLN A 73 14.44 -2.97 14.18
CA GLN A 73 14.12 -1.57 14.50
C GLN A 73 12.91 -1.50 15.45
N PRO A 74 12.80 -0.46 16.30
CA PRO A 74 11.58 -0.25 17.07
C PRO A 74 10.40 -0.01 16.12
N PHE A 75 9.31 -0.76 16.33
CA PHE A 75 8.16 -0.77 15.43
C PHE A 75 6.98 0.04 15.97
N LEU A 76 6.74 -0.05 17.28
CA LEU A 76 5.72 0.70 17.99
C LEU A 76 6.26 2.09 18.36
N ILE A 77 5.36 3.07 18.41
CA ILE A 77 5.67 4.40 18.93
C ILE A 77 5.78 4.27 20.46
N ASP A 78 6.96 4.53 21.01
CA ASP A 78 7.15 4.69 22.46
C ASP A 78 6.43 5.99 22.85
N LYS A 79 5.39 5.89 23.67
CA LYS A 79 4.51 7.00 24.05
C LYS A 79 4.76 7.43 25.48
#